data_AF-A0A8T4E8X3-F1
#
_entry.id   AF-A0A8T4E8X3-F1
#
_cell.length_a   1.000
_cell.length_b   1.000
_cell.length_c   1.000
_cell.angle_alpha   90.00
_cell.angle_beta   90.00
_cell.angle_gamma   90.00
#
_symmetry.space_group_name_H-M   'P 1'
#
loop_
_entity.id
_entity.type
_entity.pdbx_description
1 polymer ?
#
loop_
_entity_poly.entity_id
_entity_poly.type
_entity_poly.pdbx_seq_one_letter_code
_entity_poly.pdbx_strand_id
1 'polypeptide(L)'
;MYQKFTSNLLDDREHPTTFPGARFLSEAKYMTGLLLQDATNQLDRIELLNQQKNMVDALEYIWESVEKGDLRVRSIAVLRAAKNVSCAEIEKKIKSPNIDHARVISELRLLINTFEYIIKPELT
;
A
#
# COMPACT_ATOMS: atom_id res chain seq x y z
N MET A 1 -11.49 16.36 -43.62
CA MET A 1 -10.97 16.34 -42.24
C MET A 1 -11.43 15.07 -41.57
N TYR A 2 -10.51 14.14 -41.33
CA TYR A 2 -10.72 12.97 -40.46
C TYR A 2 -9.45 12.83 -39.62
N GLN A 3 -9.55 13.12 -38.32
CA GLN A 3 -8.46 12.90 -37.37
C GLN A 3 -8.34 11.41 -37.12
N LYS A 4 -7.19 10.84 -37.50
CA LYS A 4 -6.75 9.51 -37.09
C LYS A 4 -6.25 9.61 -35.66
N PHE A 5 -6.92 8.95 -34.72
CA PHE A 5 -6.36 8.69 -33.41
C PHE A 5 -5.26 7.63 -33.57
N THR A 6 -4.01 8.07 -33.56
CA THR A 6 -2.85 7.21 -33.33
C THR A 6 -2.88 6.73 -31.88
N SER A 7 -3.39 5.53 -31.68
CA SER A 7 -3.17 4.70 -30.50
C SER A 7 -1.75 4.13 -30.55
N ASN A 8 -0.77 4.92 -30.12
CA ASN A 8 0.60 4.47 -29.89
C ASN A 8 1.06 5.04 -28.55
N LEU A 9 1.04 4.20 -27.52
CA LEU A 9 1.96 4.13 -26.37
C LEU A 9 1.38 3.15 -25.35
N LEU A 10 1.28 1.88 -25.77
CA LEU A 10 1.16 0.72 -24.90
C LEU A 10 2.36 -0.17 -25.20
N ASP A 11 3.57 0.32 -24.92
CA ASP A 11 4.73 -0.55 -24.80
C ASP A 11 5.88 0.18 -24.09
N ASP A 12 5.66 0.50 -22.81
CA ASP A 12 6.77 0.79 -21.90
C ASP A 12 6.73 -0.21 -20.76
N ARG A 13 6.91 -1.48 -21.15
CA ARG A 13 7.30 -2.58 -20.25
C ARG A 13 8.80 -2.53 -20.02
N GLU A 14 9.30 -1.40 -19.52
CA GLU A 14 10.57 -1.36 -18.82
C GLU A 14 10.23 -1.54 -17.35
N HIS A 15 10.63 -2.67 -16.75
CA HIS A 15 10.59 -2.84 -15.30
C HIS A 15 11.46 -1.75 -14.66
N PRO A 16 10.89 -0.70 -14.04
CA PRO A 16 11.68 0.15 -13.20
C PRO A 16 11.87 -0.62 -11.91
N THR A 17 13.12 -0.88 -11.54
CA THR A 17 13.55 -1.10 -10.15
C THR A 17 12.50 -0.58 -9.16
N THR A 18 11.65 -1.48 -8.64
CA THR A 18 10.38 -1.10 -8.03
C THR A 18 10.64 -0.13 -6.89
N PHE A 19 10.26 1.13 -7.09
CA PHE A 19 10.45 2.18 -6.11
C PHE A 19 9.89 1.71 -4.75
N PRO A 20 10.64 1.78 -3.63
CA PRO A 20 10.22 1.16 -2.37
C PRO A 20 8.84 1.64 -1.89
N GLY A 21 8.54 2.93 -2.08
CA GLY A 21 7.22 3.50 -1.81
C GLY A 21 6.12 2.98 -2.73
N ALA A 22 6.43 2.66 -3.99
CA ALA A 22 5.47 2.12 -4.95
C ALA A 22 5.05 0.70 -4.58
N ARG A 23 5.96 -0.11 -4.02
CA ARG A 23 5.62 -1.43 -3.49
C ARG A 23 4.55 -1.33 -2.41
N PHE A 24 4.80 -0.54 -1.36
CA PHE A 24 3.82 -0.36 -0.28
C PHE A 24 2.46 0.11 -0.80
N LEU A 25 2.44 1.11 -1.69
CA LEU A 25 1.20 1.62 -2.28
C LEU A 25 0.46 0.59 -3.11
N SER A 26 1.18 -0.24 -3.87
CA SER A 26 0.61 -1.35 -4.63
C SER A 26 -0.05 -2.36 -3.69
N GLU A 27 0.65 -2.77 -2.63
CA GLU A 27 0.12 -3.73 -1.66
C GLU A 27 -1.13 -3.19 -0.96
N ALA A 28 -1.14 -1.91 -0.56
CA ALA A 28 -2.28 -1.27 0.09
C ALA A 28 -3.50 -1.12 -0.84
N LYS A 29 -3.27 -0.79 -2.11
CA LYS A 29 -4.32 -0.71 -3.14
C LYS A 29 -4.90 -2.09 -3.44
N TYR A 30 -4.04 -3.12 -3.55
CA TYR A 30 -4.48 -4.50 -3.73
C TYR A 30 -5.32 -5.00 -2.55
N MET A 31 -4.86 -4.74 -1.32
CA MET A 31 -5.61 -5.06 -0.10
C MET A 31 -6.99 -4.40 -0.05
N THR A 32 -7.08 -3.14 -0.49
CA THR A 32 -8.36 -2.43 -0.61
C THR A 32 -9.29 -3.15 -1.59
N GLY A 33 -8.75 -3.66 -2.71
CA GLY A 33 -9.49 -4.48 -3.67
C GLY A 33 -10.00 -5.79 -3.06
N LEU A 34 -9.15 -6.51 -2.31
CA LEU A 34 -9.55 -7.73 -1.62
C LEU A 34 -10.68 -7.46 -0.60
N LEU A 35 -10.60 -6.40 0.19
CA LEU A 35 -11.66 -6.07 1.16
C LEU A 35 -13.00 -5.73 0.49
N LEU A 36 -12.96 -5.08 -0.68
CA LEU A 36 -14.17 -4.82 -1.46
C LEU A 36 -14.80 -6.11 -2.02
N GLN A 37 -13.96 -7.06 -2.44
CA GLN A 37 -14.40 -8.38 -2.91
C GLN A 37 -14.95 -9.22 -1.75
N ASP A 38 -14.26 -9.26 -0.62
CA ASP A 38 -14.67 -10.00 0.59
C ASP A 38 -16.06 -9.56 1.08
N ALA A 39 -16.32 -8.25 1.05
CA ALA A 39 -17.63 -7.68 1.40
C ALA A 39 -18.78 -8.19 0.51
N THR A 40 -18.49 -8.73 -0.68
CA THR A 40 -19.48 -9.22 -1.64
C THR A 40 -19.54 -10.74 -1.75
N ASN A 41 -18.39 -11.42 -1.63
CA ASN A 41 -18.24 -12.83 -2.01
C ASN A 41 -17.55 -13.72 -0.97
N GLN A 42 -17.32 -13.24 0.27
CA GLN A 42 -16.64 -13.97 1.34
C GLN A 42 -15.32 -14.63 0.88
N LEU A 43 -14.24 -13.86 0.92
CA LEU A 43 -12.89 -14.31 0.60
C LEU A 43 -12.27 -15.12 1.75
N ASP A 44 -11.22 -15.86 1.41
CA ASP A 44 -10.40 -16.54 2.41
C ASP A 44 -9.66 -15.50 3.27
N ARG A 45 -9.88 -15.58 4.58
CA ARG A 45 -9.21 -14.72 5.57
C ARG A 45 -7.70 -14.88 5.53
N ILE A 46 -7.19 -16.04 5.13
CA ILE A 46 -5.76 -16.28 4.94
C ILE A 46 -5.20 -15.33 3.87
N GLU A 47 -5.95 -15.07 2.80
CA GLU A 47 -5.51 -14.16 1.72
C GLU A 47 -5.40 -12.71 2.23
N LEU A 48 -6.40 -12.24 2.98
CA LEU A 48 -6.38 -10.91 3.59
C LEU A 48 -5.20 -10.73 4.56
N LEU A 49 -4.89 -11.75 5.36
CA LEU A 49 -3.77 -11.74 6.30
C LEU A 49 -2.42 -11.79 5.59
N ASN A 50 -2.29 -12.61 4.55
CA ASN A 50 -1.09 -12.63 3.71
C ASN A 50 -0.84 -11.27 3.08
N GLN A 51 -1.90 -10.62 2.60
CA GLN A 51 -1.78 -9.30 2.01
C GLN A 51 -1.41 -8.22 3.04
N GLN A 52 -1.97 -8.30 4.25
CA GLN A 52 -1.58 -7.41 5.34
C GLN A 52 -0.09 -7.60 5.68
N LYS A 53 0.42 -8.84 5.68
CA LYS A 53 1.83 -9.13 5.89
C LYS A 53 2.71 -8.52 4.79
N ASN A 54 2.32 -8.65 3.51
CA ASN A 54 3.07 -8.05 2.40
C ASN A 54 3.22 -6.52 2.56
N MET A 55 2.18 -5.84 3.06
CA MET A 55 2.26 -4.41 3.37
C MET A 55 3.24 -4.11 4.51
N VAL A 56 3.24 -4.92 5.57
CA VAL A 56 4.16 -4.78 6.71
C VAL A 56 5.60 -4.97 6.25
N ASP A 57 5.87 -6.04 5.50
CA ASP A 57 7.21 -6.33 4.97
C ASP A 57 7.71 -5.19 4.05
N ALA A 58 6.82 -4.61 3.23
CA ALA A 58 7.15 -3.46 2.39
C ALA A 58 7.47 -2.20 3.22
N LEU A 59 6.74 -1.99 4.31
CA LEU A 59 6.95 -0.87 5.22
C LEU A 59 8.25 -1.02 6.03
N GLU A 60 8.56 -2.22 6.49
CA GLU A 60 9.81 -2.52 7.19
C GLU A 60 11.01 -2.32 6.29
N TYR A 61 10.91 -2.73 5.02
CA TYR A 61 11.94 -2.43 4.04
C TYR A 61 12.17 -0.92 3.86
N ILE A 62 11.11 -0.11 3.75
CA ILE A 62 11.23 1.35 3.68
C ILE A 62 11.90 1.90 4.94
N TRP A 63 11.51 1.42 6.12
CA TRP A 63 12.09 1.83 7.40
C TRP A 63 13.60 1.55 7.45
N GLU A 64 14.01 0.33 7.11
CA GLU A 64 15.43 -0.04 7.09
C GLU A 64 16.24 0.78 6.09
N SER A 65 15.70 1.03 4.89
CA SER A 65 16.36 1.88 3.90
C SER A 65 16.49 3.33 4.36
N VAL A 66 15.52 3.85 5.13
CA VAL A 66 15.65 5.17 5.77
C VAL A 66 16.73 5.16 6.86
N GLU A 67 16.82 4.10 7.66
CA GLU A 67 17.88 3.96 8.69
C GLU A 67 19.29 3.84 8.10
N LYS A 68 19.42 3.20 6.93
CA LYS A 68 20.68 3.08 6.19
C LYS A 68 21.06 4.35 5.42
N GLY A 69 20.11 5.25 5.19
CA GLY A 69 20.29 6.48 4.42
C GLY A 69 20.03 6.34 2.91
N ASP A 70 19.63 5.15 2.44
CA ASP A 70 19.31 4.86 1.04
C ASP A 70 18.01 5.55 0.58
N LEU A 71 17.12 5.85 1.53
CA LEU A 71 15.87 6.56 1.28
C LEU A 71 15.75 7.77 2.20
N ARG A 72 15.19 8.85 1.65
CA ARG A 72 14.66 9.96 2.42
C ARG A 72 13.15 9.88 2.45
N VAL A 73 12.56 10.24 3.59
CA VAL A 73 11.13 10.49 3.72
C VAL A 73 10.91 11.91 4.22
N ARG A 74 9.77 12.49 3.88
CA ARG A 74 9.38 13.84 4.32
C ARG A 74 9.04 13.88 5.81
N SER A 75 8.56 12.78 6.38
CA SER A 75 8.25 12.69 7.81
C SER A 75 8.53 11.30 8.39
N ILE A 76 9.64 11.17 9.12
CA ILE A 76 10.04 9.94 9.83
C ILE A 76 9.05 9.62 10.96
N ALA A 77 8.54 10.64 11.65
CA ALA A 77 7.57 10.45 12.74
C ALA A 77 6.29 9.77 12.25
N VAL A 78 5.80 10.19 11.08
CA VAL A 78 4.60 9.60 10.47
C VAL A 78 4.88 8.20 9.93
N LEU A 79 6.05 7.96 9.33
CA LEU A 79 6.48 6.61 8.94
C LEU A 79 6.52 5.65 10.14
N ARG A 80 7.07 6.10 11.28
CA ARG A 80 7.11 5.32 12.52
C ARG A 80 5.72 5.01 13.05
N ALA A 81 4.80 5.98 13.01
CA ALA A 81 3.41 5.78 13.42
C ALA A 81 2.70 4.78 12.51
N ALA A 82 2.89 4.87 11.19
CA ALA A 82 2.34 3.90 10.24
C ALA A 82 2.81 2.47 10.56
N LYS A 83 4.11 2.30 10.84
CA LYS A 83 4.72 1.00 11.17
C LYS A 83 4.18 0.42 12.48
N ASN A 84 4.21 1.20 13.55
CA ASN A 84 3.98 0.69 14.90
C ASN A 84 2.50 0.69 15.31
N VAL A 85 1.66 1.48 14.63
CA VAL A 85 0.24 1.65 15.01
C VAL A 85 -0.66 1.20 13.89
N SER A 86 -0.63 1.86 12.73
CA SER A 86 -1.63 1.67 11.68
C SER A 86 -1.67 0.25 11.13
N CYS A 87 -0.52 -0.34 10.79
CA CYS A 87 -0.47 -1.71 10.28
C CYS A 87 -0.95 -2.76 11.30
N ALA A 88 -0.62 -2.57 12.59
CA ALA A 88 -1.05 -3.46 13.66
C ALA A 88 -2.55 -3.34 13.94
N GLU A 89 -3.14 -2.14 13.83
CA GLU A 89 -4.58 -1.95 13.97
C GLU A 89 -5.36 -2.59 12.82
N ILE A 90 -4.86 -2.48 11.58
CA ILE A 90 -5.43 -3.14 10.41
C ILE A 90 -5.43 -4.66 10.59
N GLU A 91 -4.31 -5.23 11.05
CA GLU A 91 -4.20 -6.67 11.34
C GLU A 91 -5.24 -7.14 12.36
N LYS A 92 -5.39 -6.41 13.48
CA LYS A 92 -6.38 -6.73 14.52
C LYS A 92 -7.81 -6.74 13.96
N LYS A 93 -8.12 -5.82 13.04
CA LYS A 93 -9.46 -5.73 12.43
C LYS A 93 -9.73 -6.90 11.48
N ILE A 94 -8.74 -7.37 10.73
CA ILE A 94 -8.89 -8.53 9.84
C ILE A 94 -9.02 -9.83 10.64
N LYS A 95 -8.28 -9.94 11.75
CA LYS A 95 -8.38 -11.09 12.66
C LYS A 95 -9.72 -11.16 13.41
N SER A 96 -10.47 -10.07 13.45
CA SER A 96 -11.75 -10.01 14.16
C SER A 96 -12.78 -10.95 13.50
N PRO A 97 -13.67 -11.62 14.26
CA PRO A 97 -14.65 -12.55 13.69
C PRO A 97 -15.50 -11.91 12.58
N ASN A 98 -15.96 -10.69 12.82
CA ASN A 98 -16.67 -9.87 11.85
C ASN A 98 -15.78 -8.67 11.48
N ILE A 99 -15.36 -8.63 10.23
CA ILE A 99 -14.56 -7.52 9.70
C ILE A 99 -15.51 -6.36 9.40
N ASP A 100 -15.20 -5.18 9.93
CA ASP A 100 -15.83 -3.93 9.49
C ASP A 100 -15.10 -3.40 8.25
N HIS A 101 -15.49 -3.90 7.07
CA HIS A 101 -14.83 -3.60 5.80
C HIS A 101 -14.74 -2.10 5.53
N ALA A 102 -15.83 -1.37 5.78
CA ALA A 102 -15.90 0.07 5.52
C ALA A 102 -14.84 0.82 6.34
N ARG A 103 -14.70 0.47 7.62
CA ARG A 103 -13.70 1.07 8.50
C ARG A 103 -12.27 0.73 8.08
N VAL A 104 -11.99 -0.54 7.76
CA VAL A 104 -10.65 -0.96 7.33
C VAL A 104 -10.27 -0.30 6.00
N ILE A 105 -11.20 -0.23 5.04
CA ILE A 105 -10.98 0.46 3.76
C ILE A 105 -10.71 1.95 3.97
N SER A 106 -11.44 2.61 4.87
CA SER A 106 -11.21 4.03 5.18
C SER A 106 -9.80 4.26 5.73
N GLU A 107 -9.32 3.38 6.61
CA GLU A 107 -7.98 3.46 7.19
C GLU A 107 -6.89 3.17 6.15
N LEU A 108 -7.09 2.19 5.28
CA LEU A 108 -6.19 1.93 4.16
C LEU A 108 -6.09 3.12 3.22
N ARG A 109 -7.21 3.78 2.89
CA ARG A 109 -7.21 5.00 2.07
C ARG A 109 -6.44 6.13 2.74
N LEU A 110 -6.63 6.33 4.04
CA LEU A 110 -5.86 7.32 4.79
C LEU A 110 -4.36 6.99 4.75
N LEU A 111 -4.01 5.72 4.91
CA LEU A 111 -2.62 5.26 4.88
C LEU A 111 -1.99 5.43 3.49
N ILE A 112 -2.71 5.10 2.41
CA ILE A 112 -2.31 5.35 1.03
C ILE A 112 -2.03 6.83 0.80
N ASN A 113 -2.97 7.71 1.15
CA ASN A 113 -2.80 9.16 1.01
C ASN A 113 -1.62 9.67 1.85
N THR A 114 -1.44 9.13 3.06
CA THR A 114 -0.31 9.48 3.93
C THR A 114 1.02 9.10 3.26
N PHE A 115 1.09 7.95 2.60
CA PHE A 115 2.28 7.54 1.85
C PHE A 115 2.52 8.39 0.60
N GLU A 116 1.47 8.72 -0.16
CA GLU A 116 1.58 9.51 -1.38
C GLU A 116 2.01 10.97 -1.11
N TYR A 117 1.52 11.57 -0.02
CA TYR A 117 1.68 13.01 0.19
C TYR A 117 2.55 13.41 1.38
N ILE A 118 2.56 12.63 2.47
CA ILE A 118 3.19 13.01 3.76
C ILE A 118 4.49 12.27 4.02
N ILE A 119 4.53 10.95 3.85
CA ILE A 119 5.75 10.17 4.03
C ILE A 119 6.61 10.32 2.78
N LYS A 120 6.02 10.06 1.61
CA LYS A 120 6.61 10.11 0.28
C LYS A 120 8.10 9.74 0.28
N PRO A 121 8.43 8.44 0.31
CA PRO A 121 9.81 8.00 0.15
C PRO A 121 10.37 8.58 -1.15
N GLU A 122 11.65 8.92 -1.15
CA GLU A 122 12.43 9.42 -2.29
C GLU A 122 13.84 8.81 -2.15
N LEU A 123 14.49 8.43 -3.26
CA LEU A 123 15.88 7.96 -3.23
C LEU A 123 16.80 9.13 -2.85
N THR A 124 17.77 8.85 -1.97
CA THR A 124 18.82 9.81 -1.59
C THR A 124 19.87 9.91 -2.70
#